data_AF-T1C5U2-F1
#
_entry.id   AF-T1C5U2-F1
#
_cell.length_a   1.000
_cell.length_b   1.000
_cell.length_c   1.000
_cell.angle_alpha   90.00
_cell.angle_beta   90.00
_cell.angle_gamma   90.00
#
_symmetry.space_group_name_H-M   'P 1'
#
loop_
_entity.id
_entity.type
_entity.pdbx_description
1 polymer ?
#
loop_
_entity_poly.entity_id
_entity_poly.type
_entity_poly.pdbx_seq_one_letter_code
_entity_poly.pdbx_strand_id
1 'polypeptide(L)'
;MRTVELFLLEGSYVGGEDGVVVELYGRTRDGTPLVARNYGFRPYFVLTEPTAGVRERLGKDPEVAELRDLSTWVEGRDRPALRVSIRHPWLVPQYRDTYRRPGDDTSVLACDIPFVHRFLYDHGLGLTIAFEAEDEPPEIAARYTIPQVVRVVTTDDHDIRPSEPFRPPLRVLSFDIEN
;
A
#
# COMPACT_ATOMS: atom_id res chain seq x y z
N MET A 1 -2.59 -11.85 20.26
CA MET A 1 -1.58 -11.02 19.57
C MET A 1 -0.23 -11.70 19.67
N ARG A 2 0.52 -11.75 18.57
CA ARG A 2 1.88 -12.29 18.51
C ARG A 2 2.75 -11.47 17.56
N THR A 3 4.02 -11.31 17.87
CA THR A 3 5.01 -10.74 16.94
C THR A 3 5.31 -11.77 15.84
N VAL A 4 5.32 -11.32 14.60
CA VAL A 4 5.67 -12.13 13.42
C VAL A 4 6.84 -11.47 12.71
N GLU A 5 7.85 -12.27 12.33
CA GLU A 5 8.86 -11.89 11.35
C GLU A 5 8.55 -12.60 10.03
N LEU A 6 8.47 -11.86 8.93
CA LEU A 6 8.09 -12.36 7.61
C LEU A 6 9.14 -11.99 6.56
N PHE A 7 9.57 -12.98 5.80
CA PHE A 7 10.28 -12.78 4.55
C PHE A 7 9.24 -12.59 3.45
N LEU A 8 9.07 -11.37 2.99
CA LEU A 8 8.15 -10.96 1.94
C LEU A 8 8.56 -11.60 0.60
N LEU A 9 7.60 -12.26 -0.05
CA LEU A 9 7.75 -12.83 -1.38
C LEU A 9 6.94 -12.05 -2.40
N GLU A 10 5.73 -11.62 -2.02
CA GLU A 10 4.82 -10.90 -2.89
C GLU A 10 3.89 -10.02 -2.05
N GLY A 11 3.48 -8.89 -2.62
CA GLY A 11 2.39 -8.11 -2.08
C GLY A 11 1.28 -7.94 -3.11
N SER A 12 0.04 -8.00 -2.67
CA SER A 12 -1.15 -7.76 -3.47
C SER A 12 -2.13 -6.88 -2.68
N TYR A 13 -3.31 -6.65 -3.23
CA TYR A 13 -4.41 -6.05 -2.49
C TYR A 13 -5.73 -6.57 -3.02
N VAL A 14 -6.74 -6.54 -2.15
CA VAL A 14 -8.12 -6.90 -2.50
C VAL A 14 -9.07 -5.77 -2.15
N GLY A 15 -10.15 -5.64 -2.91
CA GLY A 15 -11.24 -4.72 -2.59
C GLY A 15 -11.97 -5.14 -1.30
N GLY A 16 -12.40 -4.15 -0.54
CA GLY A 16 -13.23 -4.28 0.66
C GLY A 16 -14.28 -3.17 0.72
N GLU A 17 -15.12 -3.19 1.75
CA GLU A 17 -16.23 -2.24 1.89
C GLU A 17 -15.76 -0.78 2.03
N ASP A 18 -14.64 -0.55 2.74
CA ASP A 18 -14.07 0.78 3.02
C ASP A 18 -12.81 1.13 2.19
N GLY A 19 -12.61 0.43 1.06
CA GLY A 19 -11.49 0.64 0.15
C GLY A 19 -10.77 -0.67 -0.17
N VAL A 20 -9.51 -0.79 0.24
CA VAL A 20 -8.65 -1.94 -0.07
C VAL A 20 -7.92 -2.46 1.15
N VAL A 21 -7.58 -3.75 1.12
CA VAL A 21 -6.74 -4.41 2.12
C VAL A 21 -5.45 -4.84 1.43
N VAL A 22 -4.31 -4.44 1.97
CA VAL A 22 -3.00 -4.88 1.49
C VAL A 22 -2.73 -6.28 2.00
N GLU A 23 -2.29 -7.16 1.12
CA GLU A 23 -1.94 -8.55 1.45
C GLU A 23 -0.45 -8.76 1.20
N LEU A 24 0.25 -9.27 2.21
CA LEU A 24 1.67 -9.56 2.15
C LEU A 24 1.86 -11.07 2.30
N TYR A 25 2.36 -11.68 1.24
CA TYR A 25 2.61 -13.11 1.17
C TYR A 25 4.09 -13.36 1.45
N GLY A 26 4.37 -14.30 2.34
CA GLY A 26 5.74 -14.59 2.70
C GLY A 26 5.92 -15.87 3.46
N ARG A 27 7.12 -15.98 4.04
CA ARG A 27 7.46 -17.07 4.96
C ARG A 27 8.08 -16.53 6.23
N THR A 28 7.66 -17.09 7.35
CA THR A 28 8.29 -16.83 8.64
C THR A 28 9.70 -17.42 8.69
N ARG A 29 10.47 -17.08 9.74
CA ARG A 29 11.87 -17.53 9.90
C ARG A 29 12.05 -19.05 9.84
N ASP A 30 11.09 -19.80 10.35
CA ASP A 30 11.05 -21.28 10.31
C ASP A 30 10.53 -21.85 8.97
N GLY A 31 10.15 -20.99 8.02
CA GLY A 31 9.68 -21.39 6.69
C GLY A 31 8.18 -21.58 6.57
N THR A 32 7.41 -21.30 7.61
CA THR A 32 5.94 -21.42 7.56
C THR A 32 5.34 -20.37 6.62
N PRO A 33 4.53 -20.76 5.62
CA PRO A 33 3.88 -19.80 4.74
C PRO A 33 2.80 -19.03 5.51
N LEU A 34 2.74 -17.71 5.29
CA LEU A 34 1.81 -16.82 5.98
C LEU A 34 1.34 -15.71 5.04
N VAL A 35 0.08 -15.30 5.21
CA VAL A 35 -0.51 -14.10 4.59
C VAL A 35 -0.80 -13.09 5.69
N ALA A 36 -0.17 -11.91 5.61
CA ALA A 36 -0.45 -10.80 6.51
C ALA A 36 -1.34 -9.77 5.80
N ARG A 37 -2.46 -9.41 6.42
CA ARG A 37 -3.44 -8.45 5.90
C ARG A 37 -3.34 -7.14 6.66
N ASN A 38 -2.98 -6.06 5.98
CA ASN A 38 -2.91 -4.72 6.53
C ASN A 38 -4.10 -3.88 6.03
N TYR A 39 -4.79 -3.24 6.96
CA TYR A 39 -6.02 -2.50 6.73
C TYR A 39 -5.80 -1.01 6.90
N GLY A 40 -6.60 -0.19 6.21
CA GLY A 40 -6.64 1.26 6.41
C GLY A 40 -5.61 2.06 5.62
N PHE A 41 -4.64 1.41 4.97
CA PHE A 41 -3.76 2.09 4.03
C PHE A 41 -4.54 2.55 2.79
N ARG A 42 -4.36 3.82 2.41
CA ARG A 42 -5.09 4.43 1.29
C ARG A 42 -4.16 4.87 0.18
N PRO A 43 -4.52 4.66 -1.09
CA PRO A 43 -3.79 5.23 -2.21
C PRO A 43 -3.85 6.75 -2.15
N TYR A 44 -2.78 7.41 -2.59
CA TYR A 44 -2.77 8.85 -2.71
C TYR A 44 -1.87 9.31 -3.85
N PHE A 45 -2.09 10.55 -4.25
CA PHE A 45 -1.25 11.30 -5.16
C PHE A 45 -1.11 12.74 -4.67
N VAL A 46 -0.24 13.51 -5.32
CA VAL A 46 0.03 14.90 -4.93
C VAL A 46 -0.27 15.83 -6.10
N LEU A 47 -1.05 16.88 -5.85
CA LEU A 47 -1.27 17.96 -6.79
C LEU A 47 -0.42 19.17 -6.41
N THR A 48 0.31 19.74 -7.36
CA THR A 48 1.09 20.97 -7.12
C THR A 48 0.26 22.20 -7.48
N GLU A 49 0.25 23.16 -6.56
CA GLU A 49 -0.45 24.46 -6.72
C GLU A 49 -1.90 24.28 -7.25
N PRO A 50 -2.75 23.43 -6.61
CA PRO A 50 -4.12 23.25 -7.06
C PRO A 50 -4.94 24.53 -6.87
N THR A 51 -5.82 24.84 -7.81
CA THR A 51 -6.72 25.99 -7.69
C THR A 51 -7.77 25.75 -6.61
N ALA A 52 -8.38 26.83 -6.08
CA ALA A 52 -9.46 26.72 -5.10
C ALA A 52 -10.63 25.87 -5.62
N GLY A 53 -10.98 25.99 -6.90
CA GLY A 53 -12.04 25.18 -7.52
C GLY A 53 -11.68 23.69 -7.64
N VAL A 54 -10.40 23.35 -7.86
CA VAL A 54 -9.94 21.94 -7.81
C VAL A 54 -10.11 21.38 -6.39
N ARG A 55 -9.68 22.13 -5.37
CA ARG A 55 -9.82 21.73 -3.96
C ARG A 55 -11.28 21.54 -3.56
N GLU A 56 -12.17 22.46 -3.96
CA GLU A 56 -13.60 22.35 -3.67
C GLU A 56 -14.24 21.11 -4.32
N ARG A 57 -13.91 20.81 -5.58
CA ARG A 57 -14.40 19.61 -6.26
C ARG A 57 -13.94 18.33 -5.56
N LEU A 58 -12.65 18.24 -5.22
CA LEU A 58 -12.11 17.09 -4.49
C LEU A 58 -12.76 16.93 -3.11
N GLY A 59 -13.06 18.03 -2.42
CA GLY A 59 -13.73 17.98 -1.11
C GLY A 59 -15.18 17.50 -1.17
N LYS A 60 -15.81 17.48 -2.35
CA LYS A 60 -17.16 16.95 -2.59
C LYS A 60 -17.17 15.57 -3.22
N ASP A 61 -16.00 15.05 -3.58
CA ASP A 61 -15.86 13.78 -4.28
C ASP A 61 -16.00 12.62 -3.28
N PRO A 62 -17.00 11.73 -3.43
CA PRO A 62 -17.21 10.62 -2.51
C PRO A 62 -16.09 9.58 -2.54
N GLU A 63 -15.20 9.61 -3.53
CA GLU A 63 -14.05 8.73 -3.61
C GLU A 63 -12.84 9.29 -2.83
N VAL A 64 -12.77 10.61 -2.62
CA VAL A 64 -11.73 11.26 -1.83
C VAL A 64 -11.97 11.02 -0.34
N ALA A 65 -10.96 10.46 0.34
CA ALA A 65 -11.01 10.13 1.76
C ALA A 65 -10.33 11.20 2.62
N GLU A 66 -9.30 11.87 2.10
CA GLU A 66 -8.55 12.88 2.83
C GLU A 66 -7.90 13.89 1.88
N LEU A 67 -7.88 15.16 2.29
CA LEU A 67 -7.12 16.23 1.69
C LEU A 67 -6.15 16.80 2.72
N ARG A 68 -4.85 16.76 2.42
CA ARG A 68 -3.81 17.27 3.32
C ARG A 68 -2.87 18.23 2.60
N ASP A 69 -2.79 19.46 3.09
CA ASP A 69 -1.84 20.46 2.60
C ASP A 69 -0.40 20.05 2.96
N LEU A 70 0.53 20.24 2.02
CA LEU A 70 1.96 20.02 2.22
C LEU A 70 2.79 20.99 1.34
N SER A 71 4.09 21.06 1.62
CA SER A 71 5.08 21.63 0.69
C SER A 71 5.84 20.49 0.01
N THR A 72 6.12 20.62 -1.29
CA THR A 72 6.96 19.67 -2.02
C THR A 72 8.05 20.38 -2.80
N TRP A 73 9.26 19.83 -2.77
CA TRP A 73 10.39 20.34 -3.55
C TRP A 73 10.32 19.79 -4.97
N VAL A 74 10.03 20.66 -5.95
CA VAL A 74 9.89 20.26 -7.36
C VAL A 74 10.34 21.41 -8.27
N GLU A 75 11.10 21.08 -9.31
CA GLU A 75 11.74 22.05 -10.21
C GLU A 75 12.61 23.08 -9.47
N GLY A 76 13.38 22.61 -8.48
CA GLY A 76 14.38 23.44 -7.78
C GLY A 76 13.82 24.45 -6.79
N ARG A 77 12.55 24.32 -6.38
CA ARG A 77 11.92 25.16 -5.37
C ARG A 77 10.86 24.41 -4.57
N ASP A 78 10.56 24.89 -3.38
CA ASP A 78 9.36 24.51 -2.64
C ASP A 78 8.10 25.04 -3.33
N ARG A 79 7.10 24.18 -3.48
CA ARG A 79 5.76 24.52 -4.00
C ARG A 79 4.67 24.09 -3.03
N PRO A 80 3.63 24.91 -2.83
CA PRO A 80 2.41 24.47 -2.19
C PRO A 80 1.82 23.27 -2.93
N ALA A 81 1.44 22.24 -2.20
CA ALA A 81 0.91 21.02 -2.76
C ALA A 81 -0.19 20.43 -1.88
N LEU A 82 -0.97 19.54 -2.46
CA LEU A 82 -2.10 18.88 -1.80
C LEU A 82 -1.98 17.37 -2.01
N ARG A 83 -1.87 16.63 -0.91
CA ARG A 83 -1.99 15.17 -0.90
C ARG A 83 -3.46 14.84 -0.93
N VAL A 84 -3.85 14.05 -1.92
CA VAL A 84 -5.22 13.58 -2.12
C VAL A 84 -5.20 12.08 -1.87
N SER A 85 -5.75 11.63 -0.73
CA SER A 85 -5.94 10.21 -0.45
C SER A 85 -7.32 9.79 -0.95
N ILE A 86 -7.40 8.71 -1.73
CA ILE A 86 -8.66 8.16 -2.28
C ILE A 86 -8.92 6.75 -1.74
N ARG A 87 -10.10 6.18 -1.99
CA ARG A 87 -10.47 4.86 -1.45
C ARG A 87 -9.90 3.70 -2.29
N HIS A 88 -9.82 3.87 -3.60
CA HIS A 88 -9.59 2.80 -4.55
C HIS A 88 -8.40 3.06 -5.48
N PRO A 89 -7.36 2.21 -5.47
CA PRO A 89 -6.10 2.48 -6.18
C PRO A 89 -6.24 2.45 -7.71
N TRP A 90 -7.16 1.67 -8.27
CA TRP A 90 -7.37 1.59 -9.72
C TRP A 90 -7.98 2.86 -10.31
N LEU A 91 -8.50 3.78 -9.49
CA LEU A 91 -8.99 5.08 -9.94
C LEU A 91 -7.88 6.13 -10.05
N VAL A 92 -6.72 5.94 -9.40
CA VAL A 92 -5.59 6.89 -9.45
C VAL A 92 -5.22 7.34 -10.87
N PRO A 93 -5.17 6.45 -11.90
CA PRO A 93 -4.93 6.88 -13.28
C PRO A 93 -5.98 7.86 -13.82
N GLN A 94 -7.26 7.68 -13.47
CA GLN A 94 -8.33 8.59 -13.90
C GLN A 94 -8.18 9.97 -13.25
N TYR A 95 -7.83 10.02 -11.96
CA TYR A 95 -7.50 11.27 -11.27
C TYR A 95 -6.30 11.97 -11.92
N ARG A 96 -5.23 11.21 -12.20
CA ARG A 96 -4.05 11.74 -12.88
C ARG A 96 -4.43 12.43 -14.18
N ASP A 97 -5.20 11.76 -15.03
CA ASP A 97 -5.56 12.28 -16.34
C ASP A 97 -6.50 13.49 -16.25
N THR A 98 -7.36 13.52 -15.22
CA THR A 98 -8.29 14.63 -14.96
C THR A 98 -7.58 15.90 -14.47
N TYR A 99 -6.58 15.76 -13.60
CA TYR A 99 -5.92 16.90 -12.95
C TYR A 99 -4.57 17.29 -13.56
N ARG A 100 -4.05 16.49 -14.49
CA ARG A 100 -2.83 16.83 -15.24
C ARG A 100 -3.09 18.03 -16.13
N ARG A 101 -2.31 19.10 -15.91
CA ARG A 101 -2.35 20.31 -16.73
C ARG A 101 -1.53 20.08 -18.01
N PRO A 102 -2.06 20.39 -19.21
CA PRO A 102 -1.29 20.25 -20.45
C PRO A 102 0.02 21.04 -20.40
N GLY A 103 1.14 20.36 -20.66
CA GLY A 103 2.48 20.97 -20.64
C GLY A 103 3.09 21.18 -19.24
N ASP A 104 2.45 20.69 -18.18
CA ASP A 104 2.96 20.74 -16.80
C ASP A 104 2.92 19.35 -16.18
N ASP A 105 3.99 18.59 -16.40
CA ASP A 105 4.16 17.23 -15.88
C ASP A 105 4.23 17.20 -14.34
N THR A 106 4.54 18.33 -13.71
CA THR A 106 4.64 18.46 -12.25
C THR A 106 3.32 18.79 -11.57
N SER A 107 2.27 19.09 -12.34
CA SER A 107 0.92 19.34 -11.82
C SER A 107 0.36 18.17 -10.99
N VAL A 108 0.80 16.95 -11.31
CA VAL A 108 0.40 15.72 -10.64
C VAL A 108 1.63 14.84 -10.40
N LEU A 109 1.92 14.52 -9.16
CA LEU A 109 3.05 13.70 -8.74
C LEU A 109 2.57 12.38 -8.13
N ALA A 110 3.41 11.35 -8.21
CA ALA A 110 3.25 10.05 -7.55
C ALA A 110 2.04 9.19 -7.96
N CYS A 111 1.35 9.52 -9.06
CA CYS A 111 0.22 8.71 -9.57
C CYS A 111 0.61 7.39 -10.25
N ASP A 112 1.89 7.19 -10.54
CA ASP A 112 2.44 6.05 -11.27
C ASP A 112 3.02 4.97 -10.34
N ILE A 113 2.99 5.19 -9.03
CA ILE A 113 3.52 4.23 -8.06
C ILE A 113 2.45 3.17 -7.78
N PRO A 114 2.70 1.89 -8.07
CA PRO A 114 1.76 0.82 -7.77
C PRO A 114 1.41 0.79 -6.28
N PHE A 115 0.15 0.52 -5.96
CA PHE A 115 -0.37 0.68 -4.60
C PHE A 115 0.38 -0.12 -3.53
N VAL A 116 0.73 -1.38 -3.83
CA VAL A 116 1.54 -2.22 -2.93
C VAL A 116 2.94 -1.63 -2.76
N HIS A 117 3.58 -1.15 -3.82
CA HIS A 117 4.90 -0.52 -3.71
C HIS A 117 4.83 0.76 -2.88
N ARG A 118 3.76 1.55 -3.05
CA ARG A 118 3.50 2.72 -2.23
C ARG A 118 3.41 2.35 -0.75
N PHE A 119 2.70 1.28 -0.40
CA PHE A 119 2.66 0.76 0.97
C PHE A 119 4.08 0.42 1.47
N LEU A 120 4.85 -0.35 0.71
CA LEU A 120 6.21 -0.73 1.12
C LEU A 120 7.12 0.49 1.31
N TYR A 121 7.07 1.48 0.41
CA TYR A 121 7.91 2.68 0.48
C TYR A 121 7.55 3.57 1.66
N ASP A 122 6.26 3.78 1.91
CA ASP A 122 5.81 4.65 3.00
C ASP A 122 6.16 4.09 4.38
N HIS A 123 6.17 2.75 4.53
CA HIS A 123 6.61 2.08 5.75
C HIS A 123 8.11 1.72 5.76
N GLY A 124 8.88 2.10 4.72
CA GLY A 124 10.31 1.83 4.63
C GLY A 124 10.67 0.33 4.62
N LEU A 125 9.81 -0.51 4.04
CA LEU A 125 9.89 -1.96 4.13
C LEU A 125 10.80 -2.56 3.04
N GLY A 126 11.60 -3.54 3.45
CA GLY A 126 12.38 -4.40 2.56
C GLY A 126 11.80 -5.82 2.49
N LEU A 127 12.67 -6.80 2.24
CA LEU A 127 12.27 -8.21 2.17
C LEU A 127 11.97 -8.83 3.53
N THR A 128 12.54 -8.32 4.61
CA THR A 128 12.38 -8.89 5.95
C THR A 128 11.72 -7.87 6.83
N ILE A 129 10.50 -8.19 7.25
CA ILE A 129 9.61 -7.29 7.98
C ILE A 129 9.15 -7.95 9.26
N ALA A 130 8.73 -7.13 10.22
CA ALA A 130 8.11 -7.59 11.45
C ALA A 130 6.90 -6.73 11.81
N PHE A 131 5.94 -7.34 12.48
CA PHE A 131 4.68 -6.72 12.86
C PHE A 131 4.01 -7.50 13.99
N GLU A 132 3.10 -6.85 14.69
CA GLU A 132 2.17 -7.52 15.60
C GLU A 132 0.97 -8.06 14.84
N ALA A 133 0.51 -9.25 15.23
CA ALA A 133 -0.51 -9.97 14.48
C ALA A 133 -1.57 -10.61 15.37
N GLU A 134 -2.80 -10.64 14.86
CA GLU A 134 -3.90 -11.47 15.33
C GLU A 134 -4.41 -12.36 14.19
N ASP A 135 -4.98 -13.52 14.51
CA ASP A 135 -5.53 -14.38 13.46
C ASP A 135 -6.77 -13.73 12.85
N GLU A 136 -6.92 -13.83 11.52
CA GLU A 136 -8.12 -13.33 10.85
C GLU A 136 -9.33 -14.21 11.19
N PRO A 137 -10.56 -13.66 11.14
CA PRO A 137 -11.77 -14.44 11.30
C PRO A 137 -11.84 -15.61 10.31
N PRO A 138 -12.47 -16.75 10.68
CA PRO A 138 -12.56 -17.94 9.84
C PRO A 138 -13.08 -17.68 8.42
N GLU A 139 -14.04 -16.77 8.26
CA GLU A 139 -14.62 -16.37 6.98
C GLU A 139 -13.65 -15.63 6.04
N ILE A 140 -12.64 -14.96 6.59
CA ILE A 140 -11.55 -14.36 5.81
C ILE A 140 -10.49 -15.41 5.54
N ALA A 141 -10.08 -16.16 6.57
CA ALA A 141 -9.07 -17.20 6.44
C ALA A 141 -9.44 -18.27 5.38
N ALA A 142 -10.72 -18.62 5.28
CA ALA A 142 -11.24 -19.58 4.30
C ALA A 142 -11.07 -19.16 2.82
N ARG A 143 -10.70 -17.91 2.55
CA ARG A 143 -10.43 -17.41 1.19
C ARG A 143 -9.04 -17.79 0.67
N TYR A 144 -8.18 -18.34 1.53
CA TYR A 144 -6.79 -18.65 1.21
C TYR A 144 -6.53 -20.15 1.30
N THR A 145 -5.56 -20.59 0.50
CA THR A 145 -5.01 -21.95 0.59
C THR A 145 -3.90 -22.06 1.65
N ILE A 146 -3.39 -20.92 2.13
CA ILE A 146 -2.39 -20.84 3.20
C ILE A 146 -3.12 -20.86 4.54
N PRO A 147 -2.78 -21.79 5.47
CA PRO A 147 -3.49 -21.90 6.75
C PRO A 147 -3.31 -20.70 7.68
N GLN A 148 -2.15 -20.03 7.61
CA GLN A 148 -1.85 -18.88 8.47
C GLN A 148 -2.21 -17.57 7.76
N VAL A 149 -3.39 -17.06 8.08
CA VAL A 149 -3.88 -15.76 7.61
C VAL A 149 -4.06 -14.86 8.83
N VAL A 150 -3.33 -13.76 8.88
CA VAL A 150 -3.28 -12.89 10.05
C VAL A 150 -3.56 -11.45 9.66
N ARG A 151 -4.18 -10.71 10.58
CA ARG A 151 -4.31 -9.26 10.51
C ARG A 151 -3.08 -8.62 11.15
N VAL A 152 -2.49 -7.66 10.45
CA VAL A 152 -1.49 -6.76 11.01
C VAL A 152 -2.18 -5.80 11.98
N VAL A 153 -1.74 -5.81 13.23
CA VAL A 153 -2.23 -4.93 14.29
C VAL A 153 -1.36 -3.67 14.31
N THR A 154 -1.99 -2.53 14.07
CA THR A 154 -1.34 -1.21 14.12
C THR A 154 -1.84 -0.45 15.34
N THR A 155 -0.94 0.06 16.16
CA THR A 155 -1.19 0.91 17.33
C THR A 155 -0.22 2.09 17.34
N ASP A 156 -0.36 3.02 18.28
CA ASP A 156 0.56 4.16 18.41
C ASP A 156 2.02 3.74 18.62
N ASP A 157 2.25 2.59 19.28
CA ASP A 157 3.59 2.07 19.61
C ASP A 157 4.08 0.96 18.65
N HIS A 158 3.19 0.40 17.83
CA HIS A 158 3.47 -0.76 17.01
C HIS A 158 2.89 -0.61 15.60
N ASP A 159 3.76 -0.63 14.60
CA ASP A 159 3.40 -0.70 13.20
C ASP A 159 4.28 -1.76 12.50
N ILE A 160 3.91 -2.10 11.26
CA ILE A 160 4.78 -2.86 10.37
C ILE A 160 6.10 -2.12 10.17
N ARG A 161 7.20 -2.86 10.24
CA ARG A 161 8.55 -2.30 10.25
C ARG A 161 9.57 -3.27 9.68
N PRO A 162 10.77 -2.81 9.31
CA PRO A 162 11.88 -3.71 9.01
C PRO A 162 12.23 -4.63 10.19
N SER A 163 12.70 -5.84 9.87
CA SER A 163 13.29 -6.77 10.83
C SER A 163 14.77 -6.97 10.55
N GLU A 164 15.45 -7.70 11.46
CA GLU A 164 16.76 -8.26 11.15
C GLU A 164 16.68 -9.14 9.89
N PRO A 165 17.67 -9.08 8.99
CA PRO A 165 17.69 -9.90 7.79
C PRO A 165 17.73 -11.40 8.12
N PHE A 166 16.89 -12.18 7.45
CA PHE A 166 16.93 -13.64 7.46
C PHE A 166 16.57 -14.20 6.09
N ARG A 167 16.80 -15.50 5.89
CA ARG A 167 16.39 -16.24 4.70
C ARG A 167 15.72 -17.54 5.11
N PRO A 168 14.40 -17.69 4.92
CA PRO A 168 13.70 -18.92 5.26
C PRO A 168 13.95 -20.00 4.19
N PRO A 169 13.67 -21.28 4.51
CA PRO A 169 13.68 -22.32 3.49
C PRO A 169 12.57 -22.05 2.45
N LEU A 170 12.95 -22.09 1.17
CA LEU A 170 12.05 -21.92 0.02
C LEU A 170 11.88 -23.24 -0.72
N ARG A 171 10.67 -23.49 -1.23
CA ARG A 171 10.39 -24.57 -2.18
C ARG A 171 10.50 -24.00 -3.58
N VAL A 172 11.35 -24.59 -4.42
CA VAL A 172 11.58 -24.18 -5.80
C VAL A 172 10.98 -25.22 -6.73
N LEU A 173 10.16 -24.79 -7.68
CA LEU A 173 9.66 -25.61 -8.77
C LEU A 173 10.36 -25.16 -10.05
N SER A 174 11.14 -26.06 -10.64
CA SER A 174 11.68 -25.88 -12.00
C SER A 174 10.79 -26.67 -12.95
N PHE A 175 10.29 -26.00 -13.99
CA PHE A 175 9.43 -26.62 -14.99
C PHE A 175 9.82 -26.12 -16.39
N ASP A 176 9.54 -26.95 -17.39
CA ASP A 176 9.82 -26.72 -18.80
C ASP A 176 8.63 -27.24 -19.61
N ILE A 177 8.29 -26.58 -20.72
CA ILE A 177 7.13 -26.92 -21.55
C ILE A 177 7.57 -26.92 -23.02
N GLU A 178 7.35 -28.04 -23.70
CA GLU A 178 7.58 -28.23 -25.13
C GLU A 178 6.22 -28.35 -25.86
N ASN A 179 6.12 -27.77 -27.06
CA ASN A 179 4.90 -27.76 -27.90
C ASN A 179 4.72 -29.02 -28.74
#